data_AF-A0A1H5N8F5-F1
#
_entry.id   AF-A0A1H5N8F5-F1
#
_cell.length_a   1.000
_cell.length_b   1.000
_cell.length_c   1.000
_cell.angle_alpha   90.00
_cell.angle_beta   90.00
_cell.angle_gamma   90.00
#
_symmetry.space_group_name_H-M   'P 1'
#
loop_
_entity.id
_entity.type
_entity.pdbx_description
1 polymer ?
#
loop_
_entity_poly.entity_id
_entity_poly.type
_entity_poly.pdbx_seq_one_letter_code
_entity_poly.pdbx_strand_id
1 'polypeptide(L)'
;MSHFSYEPIDPGRPRPRLPEPRPAEPGRWPKLEAALAVVNRDLAATLPEQDALILMAEPPQESPPPGAVDRGRIYVAMPDGRWQGNQVNAHDPEEGDPLEPDDADTVLTAVADAAQETVMELLWQVWPVCWEHKTGMHVRPAGTADDRYPGATGASGPPVWWCRGGREGGGHDVAAVGELAATLPGKQRRALRRGERRRDGRR
;
A
#
# COMPACT_ATOMS: atom_id res chain seq x y z
N MET A 1 -36.37 5.11 -23.59
CA MET A 1 -36.46 6.41 -22.90
C MET A 1 -36.14 6.16 -21.44
N SER A 2 -34.92 6.47 -21.02
CA SER A 2 -34.45 6.21 -19.66
C SER A 2 -35.12 7.17 -18.68
N HIS A 3 -35.87 6.62 -17.73
CA HIS A 3 -36.36 7.36 -16.58
C HIS A 3 -35.16 7.64 -15.66
N PHE A 4 -34.67 8.88 -15.69
CA PHE A 4 -33.83 9.41 -14.64
C PHE A 4 -34.75 9.90 -13.51
N SER A 5 -34.84 9.13 -12.43
CA SER A 5 -35.46 9.60 -11.19
C SER A 5 -34.51 10.61 -10.55
N TYR A 6 -34.85 11.89 -10.65
CA TYR A 6 -34.19 12.95 -9.90
C TYR A 6 -34.83 12.95 -8.50
N GLU A 7 -34.15 12.40 -7.50
CA GLU A 7 -34.54 12.68 -6.10
C GLU A 7 -34.12 14.11 -5.77
N PRO A 8 -35.05 14.99 -5.35
CA PRO A 8 -34.69 16.32 -4.89
C PRO A 8 -33.77 16.22 -3.67
N ILE A 9 -32.63 16.90 -3.73
CA ILE A 9 -31.77 17.11 -2.56
C ILE A 9 -32.57 17.98 -1.58
N ASP A 10 -33.17 17.36 -0.57
CA ASP A 10 -33.82 18.04 0.54
C ASP A 10 -32.75 18.80 1.36
N PRO A 11 -32.78 20.15 1.38
CA PRO A 11 -31.81 20.95 2.13
C PRO A 11 -31.93 20.77 3.66
N GLY A 12 -32.96 20.06 4.14
CA GLY A 12 -33.18 19.78 5.56
C GLY A 12 -32.63 18.43 6.06
N ARG A 13 -32.16 17.53 5.18
CA ARG A 13 -31.56 16.26 5.63
C ARG A 13 -30.13 16.53 6.09
N PRO A 14 -29.78 16.36 7.39
CA PRO A 14 -28.38 16.39 7.78
C PRO A 14 -27.67 15.35 6.94
N ARG A 15 -26.58 15.76 6.24
CA ARG A 15 -25.70 14.80 5.58
C ARG A 15 -25.37 13.73 6.63
N PRO A 16 -25.50 12.43 6.32
CA PRO A 16 -25.05 11.38 7.21
C PRO A 16 -23.65 11.77 7.67
N ARG A 17 -23.44 11.88 8.99
CA ARG A 17 -22.10 12.16 9.51
C ARG A 17 -21.27 10.96 9.10
N LEU A 18 -20.37 11.16 8.14
CA LEU A 18 -19.41 10.12 7.81
C LEU A 18 -18.59 9.89 9.07
N PRO A 19 -18.57 8.66 9.58
CA PRO A 19 -17.84 8.38 10.81
C PRO A 19 -16.35 8.67 10.58
N GLU A 20 -15.72 9.31 11.56
CA GLU A 20 -14.37 9.84 11.39
C GLU A 20 -13.35 8.71 11.19
N PRO A 21 -12.46 8.83 10.19
CA PRO A 21 -11.33 7.93 10.01
C PRO A 21 -10.45 7.85 11.26
N ARG A 22 -10.04 6.64 11.64
CA ARG A 22 -9.28 6.38 12.87
C ARG A 22 -8.20 5.32 12.64
N PRO A 23 -7.14 5.27 13.47
CA PRO A 23 -6.17 4.18 13.39
C PRO A 23 -6.86 2.81 13.49
N ALA A 24 -6.40 1.87 12.67
CA ALA A 24 -6.93 0.51 12.71
C ALA A 24 -6.64 -0.14 14.08
N GLU A 25 -7.60 -0.92 14.57
CA GLU A 25 -7.47 -1.63 15.84
C GLU A 25 -6.41 -2.74 15.69
N PRO A 26 -5.39 -2.79 16.57
CA PRO A 26 -4.35 -3.82 16.51
C PRO A 26 -4.91 -5.23 16.57
N GLY A 27 -4.43 -6.10 15.69
CA GLY A 27 -4.83 -7.51 15.61
C GLY A 27 -6.18 -7.73 14.93
N ARG A 28 -6.88 -6.67 14.51
CA ARG A 28 -8.12 -6.79 13.72
C ARG A 28 -7.82 -7.10 12.25
N TRP A 29 -6.64 -6.71 11.78
CA TRP A 29 -6.20 -6.87 10.39
C TRP A 29 -4.81 -7.50 10.31
N PRO A 30 -4.62 -8.72 10.86
CA PRO A 30 -3.30 -9.30 11.06
C PRO A 30 -2.51 -9.51 9.76
N LYS A 31 -3.18 -9.80 8.63
CA LYS A 31 -2.47 -9.98 7.34
C LYS A 31 -2.02 -8.63 6.78
N LEU A 32 -2.88 -7.61 6.84
CA LEU A 32 -2.53 -6.24 6.45
C LEU A 32 -1.43 -5.66 7.33
N GLU A 33 -1.49 -5.90 8.65
CA GLU A 33 -0.47 -5.47 9.61
C GLU A 33 0.88 -6.13 9.30
N ALA A 34 0.88 -7.44 9.02
CA ALA A 34 2.09 -8.16 8.64
C ALA A 34 2.68 -7.62 7.33
N ALA A 35 1.86 -7.40 6.30
CA ALA A 35 2.31 -6.80 5.06
C ALA A 35 2.84 -5.38 5.24
N LEU A 36 2.17 -4.55 6.03
CA LEU A 36 2.61 -3.19 6.32
C LEU A 36 3.96 -3.19 7.06
N ALA A 37 4.18 -4.14 7.99
CA ALA A 37 5.46 -4.30 8.64
C ALA A 37 6.58 -4.65 7.64
N VAL A 38 6.30 -5.49 6.63
CA VAL A 38 7.24 -5.80 5.54
C VAL A 38 7.58 -4.54 4.75
N VAL A 39 6.58 -3.76 4.32
CA VAL A 39 6.79 -2.52 3.55
C VAL A 39 7.52 -1.46 4.38
N ASN A 40 7.23 -1.35 5.67
CA ASN A 40 7.92 -0.41 6.57
C ASN A 40 9.40 -0.74 6.76
N ARG A 41 9.85 -2.00 6.55
CA ARG A 41 11.29 -2.33 6.51
C ARG A 41 11.97 -1.64 5.32
N ASP A 42 11.33 -1.65 4.17
CA ASP A 42 11.84 -0.99 2.96
C ASP A 42 11.82 0.53 3.10
N LEU A 43 10.75 1.07 3.66
CA LEU A 43 10.63 2.50 3.97
C LEU A 43 11.77 2.94 4.89
N ALA A 44 11.97 2.26 6.02
CA ALA A 44 13.04 2.58 6.96
C ALA A 44 14.45 2.46 6.34
N ALA A 45 14.63 1.52 5.40
CA ALA A 45 15.91 1.33 4.72
C ALA A 45 16.21 2.44 3.70
N THR A 46 15.19 2.95 3.02
CA THR A 46 15.35 3.90 1.90
C THR A 46 15.05 5.35 2.26
N LEU A 47 14.24 5.57 3.29
CA LEU A 47 13.80 6.85 3.83
C LEU A 47 13.91 6.82 5.38
N PRO A 48 15.13 6.81 5.95
CA PRO A 48 15.33 6.60 7.39
C PRO A 48 14.79 7.72 8.29
N GLU A 49 14.52 8.90 7.73
CA GLU A 49 13.93 10.05 8.44
C GLU A 49 12.39 9.99 8.45
N GLN A 50 11.80 9.06 7.70
CA GLN A 50 10.35 8.85 7.66
C GLN A 50 9.96 7.83 8.74
N ASP A 51 9.05 8.24 9.63
CA ASP A 51 8.42 7.33 10.58
C ASP A 51 7.54 6.30 9.86
N ALA A 52 7.37 5.15 10.51
CA ALA A 52 6.62 4.02 9.96
C ALA A 52 5.18 4.41 9.58
N LEU A 53 4.74 3.95 8.41
CA LEU A 53 3.35 4.06 7.98
C LEU A 53 2.44 3.25 8.90
N ILE A 54 1.17 3.65 8.97
CA ILE A 54 0.13 3.05 9.80
C ILE A 54 -1.06 2.61 8.95
N LEU A 55 -1.92 1.74 9.49
CA LEU A 55 -3.23 1.46 8.91
C LEU A 55 -4.27 2.42 9.48
N MET A 56 -5.03 3.05 8.60
CA MET A 56 -6.20 3.87 8.95
C MET A 56 -7.47 3.14 8.50
N ALA A 57 -8.46 3.11 9.38
CA ALA A 57 -9.77 2.56 9.12
C ALA A 57 -10.80 3.68 8.95
N GLU A 58 -11.44 3.71 7.80
CA GLU A 58 -12.71 4.39 7.59
C GLU A 58 -13.83 3.39 7.97
N PRO A 59 -14.55 3.62 9.08
CA PRO A 59 -15.61 2.70 9.51
C PRO A 59 -16.79 2.64 8.51
N PRO A 60 -17.61 1.58 8.57
CA PRO A 60 -18.76 1.44 7.68
C PRO A 60 -19.71 2.64 7.74
N GLN A 61 -20.30 2.97 6.61
CA GLN A 61 -21.39 3.92 6.51
C GLN A 61 -22.60 3.45 7.31
N GLU A 62 -23.23 4.38 8.05
CA GLU A 62 -24.41 4.08 8.87
C GLU A 62 -25.63 3.64 8.04
N SER A 63 -25.65 3.96 6.74
CA SER A 63 -26.75 3.64 5.83
C SER A 63 -26.20 3.31 4.45
N PRO A 64 -25.65 2.09 4.26
CA PRO A 64 -25.16 1.66 2.97
C PRO A 64 -26.32 1.49 1.98
N PRO A 65 -26.05 1.56 0.65
CA PRO A 65 -27.06 1.27 -0.36
C PRO A 65 -27.72 -0.11 -0.15
N PRO A 66 -29.00 -0.30 -0.52
CA PRO A 66 -29.65 -1.61 -0.42
C PRO A 66 -28.87 -2.66 -1.21
N GLY A 67 -28.47 -3.75 -0.53
CA GLY A 67 -27.69 -4.83 -1.11
C GLY A 67 -26.17 -4.62 -1.13
N ALA A 68 -25.67 -3.46 -0.66
CA ALA A 68 -24.24 -3.23 -0.48
C ALA A 68 -23.79 -3.72 0.91
N VAL A 69 -22.68 -4.46 0.94
CA VAL A 69 -22.01 -4.86 2.17
C VAL A 69 -20.90 -3.85 2.46
N ASP A 70 -21.11 -2.97 3.45
CA ASP A 70 -20.07 -2.06 3.90
C ASP A 70 -19.38 -2.61 5.15
N ARG A 71 -18.10 -2.96 5.01
CA ARG A 71 -17.26 -3.49 6.10
C ARG A 71 -16.26 -2.46 6.63
N GLY A 72 -16.36 -1.22 6.15
CA GLY A 72 -15.34 -0.20 6.32
C GLY A 72 -14.16 -0.44 5.39
N ARG A 73 -13.33 0.59 5.24
CA ARG A 73 -12.20 0.63 4.33
C ARG A 73 -10.92 0.84 5.11
N ILE A 74 -9.87 0.14 4.72
CA ILE A 74 -8.56 0.23 5.32
C ILE A 74 -7.61 0.86 4.31
N TYR A 75 -6.84 1.83 4.77
CA TYR A 75 -5.85 2.57 3.99
C TYR A 75 -4.49 2.48 4.65
N VAL A 76 -3.43 2.54 3.84
CA VAL A 76 -2.08 2.81 4.33
C VAL A 76 -1.92 4.31 4.45
N ALA A 77 -1.46 4.79 5.61
CA ALA A 77 -1.36 6.21 5.91
C ALA A 77 0.01 6.58 6.47
N MET A 78 0.35 7.86 6.34
CA MET A 78 1.41 8.52 7.09
C MET A 78 1.13 8.42 8.60
N PRO A 79 2.16 8.55 9.46
CA PRO A 79 1.99 8.50 10.92
C PRO A 79 1.02 9.55 11.48
N ASP A 80 0.82 10.66 10.76
CA ASP A 80 -0.14 11.73 11.11
C ASP A 80 -1.59 11.41 10.68
N GLY A 81 -1.81 10.21 10.11
CA GLY A 81 -3.12 9.73 9.68
C GLY A 81 -3.56 10.23 8.31
N ARG A 82 -2.71 10.92 7.52
CA ARG A 82 -3.03 11.26 6.13
C ARG A 82 -2.70 10.09 5.19
N TRP A 83 -3.56 9.79 4.23
CA TRP A 83 -3.31 8.77 3.20
C TRP A 83 -3.63 9.29 1.80
N GLN A 84 -3.14 8.58 0.79
CA GLN A 84 -3.56 8.70 -0.62
C GLN A 84 -3.74 7.31 -1.21
N GLY A 85 -4.52 7.21 -2.28
CA GLY A 85 -4.70 5.96 -3.00
C GLY A 85 -5.91 5.12 -2.58
N ASN A 86 -5.88 3.86 -3.00
CA ASN A 86 -6.98 2.91 -2.86
C ASN A 86 -6.98 2.18 -1.50
N GLN A 87 -8.13 1.62 -1.14
CA GLN A 87 -8.24 0.76 0.05
C GLN A 87 -7.54 -0.59 -0.17
N VAL A 88 -7.01 -1.17 0.91
CA VAL A 88 -6.24 -2.43 0.87
C VAL A 88 -7.05 -3.67 1.24
N ASN A 89 -8.23 -3.50 1.84
CA ASN A 89 -9.14 -4.59 2.23
C ASN A 89 -10.27 -4.79 1.19
N ALA A 90 -9.89 -5.29 0.01
CA ALA A 90 -10.77 -5.72 -1.09
C ALA A 90 -11.67 -4.65 -1.73
N HIS A 91 -12.02 -4.84 -3.01
CA HIS A 91 -12.93 -4.01 -3.77
C HIS A 91 -14.22 -4.83 -4.00
N ASP A 92 -15.36 -4.34 -3.50
CA ASP A 92 -16.69 -4.98 -3.59
C ASP A 92 -16.84 -6.33 -2.83
N PRO A 93 -16.86 -6.31 -1.49
CA PRO A 93 -17.01 -7.53 -0.70
C PRO A 93 -18.41 -8.12 -0.84
N GLU A 94 -18.51 -9.44 -1.10
CA GLU A 94 -19.77 -10.17 -1.04
C GLU A 94 -20.11 -10.60 0.40
N GLU A 95 -21.37 -10.95 0.65
CA GLU A 95 -21.78 -11.51 1.93
C GLU A 95 -21.10 -12.87 2.15
N GLY A 96 -20.37 -13.02 3.26
CA GLY A 96 -19.64 -14.26 3.57
C GLY A 96 -18.17 -14.26 3.16
N ASP A 97 -17.70 -13.29 2.37
CA ASP A 97 -16.27 -13.17 2.06
C ASP A 97 -15.42 -12.98 3.33
N PRO A 98 -14.15 -13.41 3.35
CA PRO A 98 -13.22 -13.05 4.41
C PRO A 98 -13.06 -11.53 4.55
N LEU A 99 -12.70 -11.07 5.75
CA LEU A 99 -12.44 -9.64 5.99
C LEU A 99 -11.15 -9.18 5.31
N GLU A 100 -10.15 -10.07 5.24
CA GLU A 100 -8.85 -9.85 4.59
C GLU A 100 -8.68 -10.81 3.41
N PRO A 101 -8.02 -10.37 2.31
CA PRO A 101 -7.68 -11.29 1.24
C PRO A 101 -6.85 -12.48 1.76
N ASP A 102 -7.10 -13.67 1.20
CA ASP A 102 -6.46 -14.89 1.69
C ASP A 102 -5.02 -15.05 1.25
N ASP A 103 -4.69 -14.55 0.07
CA ASP A 103 -3.36 -14.65 -0.51
C ASP A 103 -2.43 -13.57 0.04
N ALA A 104 -1.38 -14.00 0.76
CA ALA A 104 -0.42 -13.11 1.39
C ALA A 104 0.34 -12.24 0.38
N ASP A 105 0.62 -12.77 -0.82
CA ASP A 105 1.32 -12.03 -1.87
C ASP A 105 0.43 -10.96 -2.49
N THR A 106 -0.86 -11.24 -2.69
CA THR A 106 -1.87 -10.25 -3.09
C THR A 106 -2.01 -9.15 -2.02
N VAL A 107 -2.09 -9.52 -0.74
CA VAL A 107 -2.16 -8.57 0.37
C VAL A 107 -0.91 -7.68 0.39
N LEU A 108 0.27 -8.27 0.28
CA LEU A 108 1.53 -7.53 0.29
C LEU A 108 1.66 -6.61 -0.94
N THR A 109 1.19 -7.05 -2.11
CA THR A 109 1.14 -6.23 -3.33
C THR A 109 0.25 -5.01 -3.12
N ALA A 110 -0.97 -5.19 -2.63
CA ALA A 110 -1.92 -4.09 -2.40
C ALA A 110 -1.39 -3.07 -1.37
N VAL A 111 -0.78 -3.56 -0.28
CA VAL A 111 -0.21 -2.69 0.75
C VAL A 111 1.02 -1.95 0.24
N ALA A 112 1.89 -2.61 -0.54
CA ALA A 112 3.07 -1.96 -1.13
C ALA A 112 2.70 -0.88 -2.14
N ASP A 113 1.68 -1.13 -2.97
CA ASP A 113 1.15 -0.16 -3.93
C ASP A 113 0.54 1.06 -3.21
N ALA A 114 -0.36 0.83 -2.25
CA ALA A 114 -0.97 1.90 -1.46
C ALA A 114 0.05 2.72 -0.65
N ALA A 115 1.07 2.06 -0.08
CA ALA A 115 2.18 2.73 0.58
C ALA A 115 2.97 3.61 -0.39
N GLN A 116 3.23 3.12 -1.61
CA GLN A 116 3.92 3.86 -2.65
C GLN A 116 3.15 5.12 -3.03
N GLU A 117 1.86 5.02 -3.33
CA GLU A 117 1.02 6.17 -3.65
C GLU A 117 0.99 7.18 -2.48
N THR A 118 0.78 6.70 -1.25
CA THR A 118 0.77 7.55 -0.05
C THR A 118 2.07 8.34 0.13
N VAL A 119 3.22 7.66 0.04
CA VAL A 119 4.52 8.30 0.20
C VAL A 119 4.78 9.28 -0.94
N MET A 120 4.51 8.88 -2.19
CA MET A 120 4.80 9.70 -3.36
C MET A 120 3.99 10.99 -3.40
N GLU A 121 2.69 10.88 -3.15
CA GLU A 121 1.76 12.01 -3.24
C GLU A 121 1.86 12.95 -2.04
N LEU A 122 2.11 12.41 -0.82
CA LEU A 122 2.13 13.26 0.38
C LEU A 122 3.51 13.86 0.67
N LEU A 123 4.60 13.20 0.27
CA LEU A 123 5.96 13.73 0.43
C LEU A 123 6.51 14.37 -0.85
N TRP A 124 5.77 14.31 -1.97
CA TRP A 124 6.18 14.87 -3.27
C TRP A 124 7.55 14.35 -3.72
N GLN A 125 7.85 13.07 -3.43
CA GLN A 125 9.12 12.44 -3.76
C GLN A 125 8.89 11.05 -4.36
N VAL A 126 9.71 10.66 -5.32
CA VAL A 126 9.63 9.31 -5.89
C VAL A 126 10.08 8.28 -4.87
N TRP A 127 9.31 7.21 -4.69
CA TRP A 127 9.67 6.11 -3.80
C TRP A 127 9.03 4.78 -4.22
N PRO A 128 9.75 3.64 -4.13
CA PRO A 128 11.19 3.54 -3.91
C PRO A 128 11.96 3.86 -5.20
N VAL A 129 13.24 4.28 -5.06
CA VAL A 129 14.10 4.69 -6.18
C VAL A 129 15.15 3.63 -6.47
N CYS A 130 15.27 3.23 -7.73
CA CYS A 130 16.31 2.33 -8.19
C CYS A 130 17.69 2.96 -8.05
N TRP A 131 18.60 2.28 -7.34
CA TRP A 131 19.94 2.78 -7.13
C TRP A 131 20.78 2.76 -8.42
N GLU A 132 20.46 1.86 -9.36
CA GLU A 132 21.16 1.74 -10.65
C GLU A 132 20.67 2.83 -11.62
N HIS A 133 19.35 2.89 -11.87
CA HIS A 133 18.77 3.78 -12.89
C HIS A 133 18.29 5.14 -12.38
N LYS A 134 18.22 5.34 -11.06
CA LYS A 134 17.70 6.57 -10.41
C LYS A 134 16.26 6.93 -10.79
N THR A 135 15.47 5.93 -11.15
CA THR A 135 14.04 6.05 -11.49
C THR A 135 13.17 5.40 -10.42
N GLY A 136 11.90 5.76 -10.39
CA GLY A 136 10.91 5.10 -9.54
C GLY A 136 10.77 3.62 -9.91
N MET A 137 10.60 2.80 -8.89
CA MET A 137 10.20 1.40 -9.03
C MET A 137 8.68 1.27 -8.93
N HIS A 138 8.14 0.12 -9.31
CA HIS A 138 6.74 -0.24 -9.07
C HIS A 138 6.68 -1.65 -8.49
N VAL A 139 5.65 -1.93 -7.69
CA VAL A 139 5.40 -3.30 -7.23
C VAL A 139 4.82 -4.14 -8.37
N ARG A 140 5.31 -5.37 -8.53
CA ARG A 140 4.76 -6.37 -9.47
C ARG A 140 5.05 -7.79 -8.97
N PRO A 141 4.32 -8.81 -9.45
CA PRO A 141 4.72 -10.20 -9.24
C PRO A 141 6.07 -10.49 -9.92
N ALA A 142 6.98 -11.18 -9.22
CA ALA A 142 8.29 -11.52 -9.76
C ALA A 142 8.22 -12.30 -11.08
N GLY A 143 9.19 -12.06 -11.96
CA GLY A 143 9.30 -12.77 -13.24
C GLY A 143 8.19 -12.45 -14.24
N THR A 144 7.43 -11.36 -14.03
CA THR A 144 6.50 -10.89 -15.06
C THR A 144 7.29 -10.22 -16.20
N ALA A 145 6.93 -10.53 -17.45
CA ALA A 145 7.59 -9.99 -18.64
C ALA A 145 7.33 -8.48 -18.80
N ASP A 146 8.24 -7.75 -19.46
CA ASP A 146 8.22 -6.27 -19.58
C ASP A 146 7.01 -5.71 -20.38
N ASP A 147 6.30 -6.57 -21.09
CA ASP A 147 5.32 -6.25 -22.14
C ASP A 147 3.88 -6.68 -21.80
N ARG A 148 3.50 -6.64 -20.51
CA ARG A 148 2.15 -7.08 -20.09
C ARG A 148 1.04 -6.22 -20.71
N TYR A 149 0.36 -6.80 -21.70
CA TYR A 149 -1.02 -6.45 -22.03
C TYR A 149 -1.93 -6.73 -20.82
N PRO A 150 -2.91 -5.86 -20.52
CA PRO A 150 -3.90 -6.14 -19.48
C PRO A 150 -4.60 -7.48 -19.79
N GLY A 151 -4.40 -8.51 -18.97
CA GLY A 151 -5.04 -9.83 -19.12
C GLY A 151 -4.11 -11.05 -19.11
N ALA A 152 -2.78 -10.91 -19.25
CA ALA A 152 -1.88 -12.06 -19.18
C ALA A 152 -1.60 -12.46 -17.71
N THR A 153 -2.31 -13.46 -17.18
CA THR A 153 -2.28 -13.94 -15.77
C THR A 153 -1.12 -14.89 -15.43
N GLY A 154 -0.01 -14.84 -16.18
CA GLY A 154 1.03 -15.88 -16.10
C GLY A 154 2.05 -15.77 -14.95
N ALA A 155 2.15 -14.63 -14.28
CA ALA A 155 3.16 -14.43 -13.23
C ALA A 155 2.53 -14.51 -11.84
N SER A 156 3.00 -15.47 -11.05
CA SER A 156 2.57 -15.77 -9.67
C SER A 156 3.75 -15.74 -8.69
N GLY A 157 4.85 -15.06 -9.06
CA GLY A 157 6.00 -14.92 -8.17
C GLY A 157 5.71 -13.92 -7.04
N PRO A 158 6.48 -13.99 -5.93
CA PRO A 158 6.32 -13.06 -4.82
C PRO A 158 6.45 -11.60 -5.29
N PRO A 159 5.82 -10.65 -4.59
CA PRO A 159 5.88 -9.25 -4.98
C PRO A 159 7.33 -8.72 -4.90
N VAL A 160 7.75 -8.05 -5.96
CA VAL A 160 9.05 -7.41 -6.09
C VAL A 160 8.90 -5.94 -6.43
N TRP A 161 9.87 -5.16 -6.00
CA TRP A 161 10.10 -3.84 -6.55
C TRP A 161 10.83 -3.98 -7.89
N TRP A 162 10.18 -3.54 -8.95
CA TRP A 162 10.72 -3.60 -10.30
C TRP A 162 11.02 -2.19 -10.82
N CYS A 163 12.17 -2.06 -11.46
CA CYS A 163 12.57 -0.85 -12.15
C CYS A 163 12.32 -1.04 -13.65
N ARG A 164 11.70 -0.05 -14.31
CA ARG A 164 11.52 -0.05 -15.77
C ARG A 164 12.84 0.06 -16.56
N GLY A 165 13.93 0.41 -15.91
CA GLY A 165 15.20 0.73 -16.57
C GLY A 165 15.34 2.21 -16.93
N GLY A 166 16.46 2.53 -17.57
CA GLY A 166 16.76 3.87 -18.08
C GLY A 166 16.47 4.00 -19.58
N ARG A 167 16.91 5.12 -20.20
CA ARG A 167 16.80 5.31 -21.66
C ARG A 167 17.54 4.26 -22.49
N GLU A 168 18.58 3.65 -21.91
CA GLU A 168 19.50 2.74 -22.60
C GLU A 168 19.52 1.32 -21.99
N GLY A 169 18.69 1.05 -20.96
CA GLY A 169 18.71 -0.21 -20.21
C GLY A 169 17.32 -0.81 -20.05
N GLY A 170 17.24 -2.15 -20.05
CA GLY A 170 15.99 -2.89 -19.81
C GLY A 170 15.52 -2.84 -18.36
N GLY A 171 14.26 -3.23 -18.13
CA GLY A 171 13.71 -3.33 -16.78
C GLY A 171 14.30 -4.52 -16.02
N HIS A 172 14.26 -4.46 -14.69
CA HIS A 172 14.68 -5.57 -13.84
C HIS A 172 13.97 -5.58 -12.49
N ASP A 173 13.81 -6.78 -11.95
CA ASP A 173 13.39 -7.00 -10.56
C ASP A 173 14.56 -6.61 -9.65
N VAL A 174 14.37 -5.59 -8.80
CA VAL A 174 15.43 -5.04 -7.94
C VAL A 174 15.55 -5.87 -6.66
N ALA A 175 14.43 -6.11 -5.98
CA ALA A 175 14.35 -6.90 -4.76
C ALA A 175 12.92 -7.37 -4.51
N ALA A 176 12.74 -8.43 -3.72
CA ALA A 176 11.47 -8.72 -3.08
C ALA A 176 11.04 -7.54 -2.18
N VAL A 177 9.74 -7.33 -2.04
CA VAL A 177 9.20 -6.37 -1.08
C VAL A 177 9.59 -6.80 0.35
N GLY A 178 10.16 -5.86 1.11
CA GLY A 178 10.76 -6.05 2.43
C GLY A 178 12.27 -6.22 2.44
N GLU A 179 12.90 -6.38 1.28
CA GLU A 179 14.32 -6.73 1.14
C GLU A 179 15.16 -5.64 0.44
N LEU A 180 14.64 -4.41 0.26
CA LEU A 180 15.40 -3.30 -0.37
C LEU A 180 16.67 -2.94 0.38
N ALA A 181 16.71 -3.13 1.70
CA ALA A 181 17.94 -2.94 2.49
C ALA A 181 19.12 -3.76 1.93
N ALA A 182 18.82 -4.92 1.33
CA ALA A 182 19.80 -5.81 0.75
C ALA A 182 20.36 -5.35 -0.60
N THR A 183 19.77 -4.35 -1.25
CA THR A 183 20.24 -3.81 -2.54
C THR A 183 21.00 -2.49 -2.40
N LEU A 184 20.93 -1.85 -1.22
CA LEU A 184 21.58 -0.57 -1.00
C LEU A 184 23.12 -0.64 -1.13
N PRO A 185 23.75 0.40 -1.70
CA PRO A 185 25.21 0.54 -1.73
C PRO A 185 25.86 0.31 -0.37
N GLY A 186 27.06 -0.27 -0.37
CA GLY A 186 27.73 -0.76 0.86
C GLY A 186 27.93 0.30 1.96
N LYS A 187 28.04 1.59 1.62
CA LYS A 187 28.09 2.67 2.62
C LYS A 187 26.76 2.85 3.34
N GLN A 188 25.64 2.89 2.62
CA GLN A 188 24.29 3.05 3.18
C GLN A 188 23.90 1.84 4.02
N ARG A 189 24.18 0.61 3.54
CA ARG A 189 23.96 -0.62 4.32
C ARG A 189 24.70 -0.63 5.66
N ARG A 190 25.94 -0.16 5.69
CA ARG A 190 26.72 -0.04 6.94
C ARG A 190 26.13 1.01 7.88
N ALA A 191 25.56 2.09 7.36
CA ALA A 191 24.87 3.10 8.18
C ALA A 191 23.60 2.54 8.82
N LEU A 192 22.77 1.83 8.05
CA LEU A 192 21.56 1.16 8.55
C LEU A 192 21.88 0.19 9.69
N ARG A 193 22.84 -0.72 9.49
CA ARG A 193 23.28 -1.68 10.53
C ARG A 193 23.79 -1.00 11.81
N ARG A 194 24.38 0.20 11.70
CA ARG A 194 24.80 0.99 12.88
C ARG A 194 23.60 1.64 13.57
N GLY A 195 22.60 2.09 12.82
CA GLY A 195 21.35 2.63 13.34
C GLY A 195 20.54 1.58 14.10
N GLU A 196 20.37 0.39 13.53
CA GLU A 196 19.68 -0.75 14.16
C GLU A 196 20.32 -1.10 15.52
N ARG A 197 21.64 -1.32 15.54
CA ARG A 197 22.39 -1.60 16.80
C ARG A 197 22.21 -0.52 17.86
N ARG A 198 22.05 0.75 17.46
CA ARG A 198 21.82 1.86 18.40
C ARG A 198 20.39 1.88 18.94
N ARG A 199 19.40 1.46 18.15
CA ARG A 199 18.00 1.33 18.60
C ARG A 199 17.85 0.14 19.55
N ASP A 200 18.48 -0.98 19.24
CA ASP A 200 18.44 -2.19 20.07
C ASP A 200 19.18 -2.02 21.41
N GLY A 201 20.31 -1.32 21.42
CA GLY A 201 21.07 -1.02 22.65
C GLY A 201 20.46 0.06 23.55
N ARG A 202 19.30 0.61 23.19
CA ARG A 202 18.54 1.59 23.99
C ARG A 202 17.25 1.02 24.60
N ARG A 203 16.98 -0.28 24.40
CA ARG A 203 15.87 -1.01 25.04
C ARG A 203 16.30 -1.67 26.35
#